data_AF-A0A1A2T227-F1
#
_entry.id   AF-A0A1A2T227-F1
#
_cell.length_a   1.000
_cell.length_b   1.000
_cell.length_c   1.000
_cell.angle_alpha   90.00
_cell.angle_beta   90.00
_cell.angle_gamma   90.00
#
_symmetry.space_group_name_H-M   'P 1'
#
loop_
_entity.id
_entity.type
_entity.pdbx_description
1 polymer ?
#
loop_
_entity_poly.entity_id
_entity_poly.type
_entity_poly.pdbx_seq_one_letter_code
_entity_poly.pdbx_strand_id
1 'polypeptide(L)'
;MLDQGAEANTAKSRDLALKRYAKWLVNEGELSSDPLLGLKPPKGDQKVVQAVTEDQLRRMIIACQGKSLTDRRDEAIIRLMAETGIRTNEVLDLQVPDVNLTDGLVTILRGKGGKGRVSPFSVQTASAIDRYLRARRAHRLSDTGALWLGGGGKGLGYHGLRKALKLRANAAGVENFHLHMLRHTAAIRWLSKNGSESGLMSVAGWKNRTMIDRYIGAAAASLAADEARRLNLGDI
;
A
#
# COMPACT_ATOMS: atom_id res chain seq x y z
N MET A 1 -1.14 -11.85 -27.69
CA MET A 1 -0.54 -11.23 -26.48
C MET A 1 -0.51 -12.20 -25.31
N LEU A 2 -1.65 -12.76 -24.90
CA LEU A 2 -1.68 -13.79 -23.85
C LEU A 2 -0.88 -15.03 -24.26
N ASP A 3 -1.04 -15.49 -25.51
CA ASP A 3 -0.29 -16.63 -26.08
C ASP A 3 1.22 -16.36 -26.23
N GLN A 4 1.64 -15.10 -26.07
CA GLN A 4 3.05 -14.67 -26.08
C GLN A 4 3.57 -14.39 -24.65
N GLY A 5 2.84 -14.84 -23.62
CA GLY A 5 3.24 -14.71 -22.22
C GLY A 5 2.97 -13.36 -21.56
N ALA A 6 2.21 -12.46 -22.21
CA ALA A 6 1.86 -11.18 -21.58
C ALA A 6 0.87 -11.38 -20.42
N GLU A 7 1.13 -10.70 -19.30
CA GLU A 7 0.21 -10.64 -18.17
C GLU A 7 -1.18 -10.14 -18.58
N ALA A 8 -2.24 -10.77 -18.06
CA ALA A 8 -3.61 -10.46 -18.47
C ALA A 8 -4.03 -9.01 -18.18
N ASN A 9 -3.52 -8.41 -17.11
CA ASN A 9 -3.72 -6.98 -16.83
C ASN A 9 -3.06 -6.10 -17.88
N THR A 10 -1.86 -6.47 -18.36
CA THR A 10 -1.18 -5.75 -19.43
C THR A 10 -1.97 -5.81 -20.74
N ALA A 11 -2.46 -7.00 -21.10
CA ALA A 11 -3.31 -7.18 -22.28
C ALA A 11 -4.61 -6.35 -22.16
N LYS A 12 -5.25 -6.36 -20.98
CA LYS A 12 -6.47 -5.59 -20.71
C LYS A 12 -6.24 -4.07 -20.76
N SER A 13 -5.14 -3.58 -20.22
CA SER A 13 -4.80 -2.15 -20.30
C SER A 13 -4.54 -1.70 -21.75
N ARG A 14 -3.88 -2.54 -22.56
CA ARG A 14 -3.64 -2.25 -23.97
C ARG A 14 -4.93 -2.31 -24.80
N ASP A 15 -5.79 -3.29 -24.57
CA ASP A 15 -7.14 -3.36 -25.17
C ASP A 15 -7.94 -2.08 -24.86
N LEU A 16 -7.93 -1.63 -23.60
CA LEU A 16 -8.64 -0.40 -23.22
C LEU A 16 -8.06 0.84 -23.90
N ALA A 17 -6.73 0.93 -24.03
CA ALA A 17 -6.08 2.04 -24.73
C ALA A 17 -6.47 2.06 -26.21
N LEU A 18 -6.43 0.91 -26.88
CA LEU A 18 -6.80 0.76 -28.29
C LEU A 18 -8.27 1.12 -28.52
N LYS A 19 -9.20 0.62 -27.69
CA LYS A 19 -10.62 0.98 -27.77
C LYS A 19 -10.87 2.48 -27.60
N ARG A 20 -10.14 3.12 -26.68
CA ARG A 20 -10.24 4.58 -26.50
C ARG A 20 -9.73 5.34 -27.72
N TYR A 21 -8.63 4.88 -28.32
CA TYR A 21 -8.05 5.51 -29.50
C TYR A 21 -8.93 5.29 -30.74
N ALA A 22 -9.44 4.08 -30.96
CA ALA A 22 -10.38 3.78 -32.04
C ALA A 22 -11.66 4.61 -31.94
N LYS A 23 -12.22 4.73 -30.73
CA LYS A 23 -13.37 5.62 -30.49
C LYS A 23 -13.05 7.09 -30.77
N TRP A 24 -11.85 7.55 -30.42
CA TRP A 24 -11.42 8.91 -30.74
C TRP A 24 -11.31 9.11 -32.26
N LEU A 25 -10.67 8.19 -33.00
CA LEU A 25 -10.57 8.25 -34.46
C LEU A 25 -11.95 8.30 -35.13
N VAL A 26 -12.93 7.56 -34.63
CA VAL A 26 -14.32 7.64 -35.14
C VAL A 26 -14.94 9.00 -34.87
N ASN A 27 -14.74 9.55 -33.67
CA ASN A 27 -15.28 10.86 -33.31
C ASN A 27 -14.66 12.01 -34.13
N GLU A 28 -13.38 11.90 -34.50
CA GLU A 28 -12.70 12.87 -35.37
C GLU A 28 -12.97 12.63 -36.87
N GLY A 29 -13.72 11.57 -37.22
CA GLY A 29 -14.02 11.22 -38.60
C GLY A 29 -12.88 10.55 -39.37
N GLU A 30 -11.76 10.25 -38.71
CA GLU A 30 -10.62 9.51 -39.28
C GLU A 30 -10.98 8.04 -39.57
N LEU A 31 -11.98 7.50 -38.87
CA LEU A 31 -12.58 6.19 -39.14
C LEU A 31 -14.10 6.30 -39.28
N SER A 32 -14.66 5.57 -40.22
CA SER A 32 -16.12 5.49 -40.41
C SER A 32 -16.85 4.68 -39.35
N SER A 33 -16.15 3.76 -38.66
CA SER A 33 -16.69 2.94 -37.58
C SER A 33 -15.57 2.36 -36.71
N ASP A 34 -15.90 1.95 -35.48
CA ASP A 34 -14.93 1.41 -34.52
C ASP A 34 -14.59 -0.06 -34.87
N PRO A 35 -13.35 -0.37 -35.31
CA PRO A 35 -12.95 -1.73 -35.68
C PRO A 35 -12.82 -2.67 -34.46
N LEU A 36 -12.89 -2.15 -33.23
CA LEU A 36 -12.78 -2.91 -31.99
C LEU A 36 -14.14 -3.13 -31.32
N LEU A 37 -15.23 -2.70 -31.96
CA LEU A 37 -16.58 -2.93 -31.49
C LEU A 37 -16.85 -4.43 -31.37
N GLY A 38 -17.36 -4.88 -30.21
CA GLY A 38 -17.64 -6.29 -29.96
C GLY A 38 -16.43 -7.14 -29.53
N LEU A 39 -15.21 -6.60 -29.59
CA LEU A 39 -14.03 -7.32 -29.09
C LEU A 39 -14.12 -7.48 -27.57
N LYS A 40 -14.22 -8.72 -27.08
CA LYS A 40 -14.28 -8.99 -25.64
C LYS A 40 -12.91 -8.74 -25.00
N PRO A 41 -12.85 -8.05 -23.85
CA PRO A 41 -11.58 -7.86 -23.16
C PRO A 41 -11.02 -9.23 -22.74
N PRO A 42 -9.68 -9.38 -22.72
CA PRO A 42 -9.07 -10.60 -22.22
C PRO A 42 -9.51 -10.85 -20.78
N LYS A 43 -10.06 -12.04 -20.54
CA LYS A 43 -10.30 -12.54 -19.18
C LYS A 43 -8.98 -13.04 -18.63
N GLY A 44 -8.57 -12.48 -17.50
CA GLY A 44 -7.42 -12.96 -16.75
C GLY A 44 -7.89 -13.47 -15.41
N ASP A 45 -7.19 -14.49 -14.90
CA ASP A 45 -7.40 -14.94 -13.54
C ASP A 45 -7.08 -13.81 -12.57
N GLN A 46 -7.92 -13.68 -11.53
CA GLN A 46 -7.59 -12.83 -10.40
C GLN A 46 -6.47 -13.49 -9.62
N LYS A 47 -5.25 -12.96 -9.79
CA LYS A 47 -4.11 -13.39 -8.97
C LYS A 47 -4.43 -13.13 -7.49
N VAL A 48 -4.18 -14.14 -6.65
CA VAL A 48 -4.23 -14.01 -5.20
C VAL A 48 -3.32 -12.85 -4.80
N VAL A 49 -3.85 -11.94 -4.01
CA VAL A 49 -3.07 -10.81 -3.50
C VAL A 49 -2.02 -11.35 -2.54
N GLN A 50 -0.76 -11.29 -2.94
CA GLN A 50 0.35 -11.56 -2.04
C GLN A 50 0.49 -10.42 -1.02
N ALA A 51 0.39 -10.76 0.25
CA ALA A 51 0.59 -9.87 1.38
C ALA A 51 1.72 -10.38 2.28
N VAL A 52 2.26 -9.49 3.10
CA VAL A 52 3.24 -9.85 4.11
C VAL A 52 2.48 -10.47 5.28
N THR A 53 2.84 -11.68 5.68
CA THR A 53 2.24 -12.34 6.85
C THR A 53 2.60 -11.59 8.14
N GLU A 54 1.83 -11.77 9.21
CA GLU A 54 2.14 -11.15 10.52
C GLU A 54 3.55 -11.51 11.00
N ASP A 55 3.95 -12.76 10.82
CA ASP A 55 5.27 -13.26 11.17
C ASP A 55 6.39 -12.62 10.34
N GLN A 56 6.20 -12.53 9.02
CA GLN A 56 7.13 -11.81 8.16
C GLN A 56 7.21 -10.33 8.51
N LEU A 57 6.09 -9.68 8.83
CA LEU A 57 6.05 -8.28 9.22
C LEU A 57 6.81 -8.05 10.54
N ARG A 58 6.65 -8.94 11.52
CA ARG A 58 7.44 -8.94 12.77
C ARG A 58 8.93 -9.09 12.46
N ARG A 59 9.31 -10.03 11.59
CA ARG A 59 10.71 -10.20 11.17
C ARG A 59 11.26 -9.00 10.40
N MET A 60 10.44 -8.33 9.58
CA MET A 60 10.85 -7.08 8.91
C MET A 60 11.14 -5.97 9.92
N ILE A 61 10.31 -5.84 10.96
CA ILE A 61 10.53 -4.89 12.07
C ILE A 61 11.82 -5.25 12.84
N ILE A 62 12.05 -6.54 13.11
CA ILE A 62 13.29 -7.04 13.75
C ILE A 62 14.51 -6.75 12.87
N ALA A 63 14.40 -6.89 11.56
CA ALA A 63 15.48 -6.58 10.61
C ALA A 63 15.85 -5.08 10.58
N CYS A 64 15.03 -4.20 11.17
CA CYS A 64 15.32 -2.78 11.36
C CYS A 64 15.95 -2.48 12.75
N GLN A 65 16.34 -3.49 13.52
CA GLN A 65 17.02 -3.26 14.79
C GLN A 65 18.33 -2.51 14.58
N GLY A 66 18.46 -1.36 15.25
CA GLY A 66 19.62 -0.51 15.15
C GLY A 66 19.35 0.90 15.68
N LYS A 67 20.40 1.71 15.75
CA LYS A 67 20.33 3.11 16.18
C LYS A 67 20.62 4.09 15.03
N SER A 68 20.96 3.61 13.84
CA SER A 68 21.20 4.49 12.69
C SER A 68 19.91 5.18 12.24
N LEU A 69 20.05 6.33 11.57
CA LEU A 69 18.92 7.04 10.97
C LEU A 69 18.10 6.10 10.08
N THR A 70 18.76 5.31 9.23
CA THR A 70 18.10 4.41 8.27
C THR A 70 17.36 3.27 8.95
N ASP A 71 17.91 2.70 10.03
CA ASP A 71 17.22 1.64 10.79
C ASP A 71 15.92 2.15 11.41
N ARG A 72 16.00 3.31 12.11
CA ARG A 72 14.83 3.94 12.72
C ARG A 72 13.78 4.36 11.69
N ARG A 73 14.24 4.93 10.57
CA ARG A 73 13.39 5.34 9.46
C ARG A 73 12.65 4.16 8.85
N ASP A 74 13.37 3.09 8.52
CA ASP A 74 12.78 1.93 7.86
C ASP A 74 11.76 1.25 8.76
N GLU A 75 12.04 1.10 10.07
CA GLU A 75 11.07 0.59 11.06
C GLU A 75 9.79 1.44 11.10
N ALA A 76 9.94 2.76 11.21
CA ALA A 76 8.81 3.70 11.26
C ALA A 76 7.94 3.64 10.00
N ILE A 77 8.57 3.60 8.81
CA ILE A 77 7.85 3.51 7.54
C ILE A 77 7.12 2.17 7.40
N ILE A 78 7.76 1.04 7.74
CA ILE A 78 7.12 -0.29 7.66
C ILE A 78 5.86 -0.32 8.53
N ARG A 79 5.96 0.15 9.79
CA ARG A 79 4.83 0.20 10.72
C ARG A 79 3.71 1.09 10.19
N LEU A 80 4.03 2.32 9.79
CA LEU A 80 3.05 3.27 9.28
C LEU A 80 2.31 2.72 8.04
N MET A 81 3.05 2.15 7.09
CA MET A 81 2.47 1.59 5.86
C MET A 81 1.61 0.35 6.13
N ALA A 82 2.05 -0.55 7.01
CA ALA A 82 1.33 -1.77 7.35
C ALA A 82 0.08 -1.55 8.24
N GLU A 83 -0.07 -0.35 8.78
CA GLU A 83 -1.19 0.04 9.64
C GLU A 83 -2.19 0.93 8.91
N THR A 84 -1.72 2.00 8.26
CA THR A 84 -2.60 2.98 7.59
C THR A 84 -2.93 2.62 6.14
N GLY A 85 -2.18 1.68 5.57
CA GLY A 85 -2.26 1.34 4.15
C GLY A 85 -1.90 2.51 3.22
N ILE A 86 -1.23 3.57 3.69
CA ILE A 86 -0.83 4.75 2.90
C ILE A 86 -0.10 4.38 1.59
N ARG A 87 -0.31 5.16 0.52
CA ARG A 87 0.39 4.91 -0.76
C ARG A 87 1.86 5.31 -0.65
N THR A 88 2.72 4.67 -1.42
CA THR A 88 4.16 4.96 -1.39
C THR A 88 4.49 6.43 -1.63
N ASN A 89 3.90 7.07 -2.65
CA ASN A 89 4.18 8.48 -2.91
C ASN A 89 3.61 9.38 -1.82
N GLU A 90 2.44 9.03 -1.27
CA GLU A 90 1.88 9.75 -0.12
C GLU A 90 2.82 9.67 1.10
N VAL A 91 3.48 8.53 1.35
CA VAL A 91 4.51 8.40 2.39
C VAL A 91 5.66 9.36 2.14
N LEU A 92 6.21 9.36 0.92
CA LEU A 92 7.36 10.18 0.54
C LEU A 92 7.07 11.68 0.61
N ASP A 93 5.82 12.07 0.39
CA ASP A 93 5.37 13.46 0.40
C ASP A 93 5.10 14.00 1.82
N LEU A 94 5.02 13.13 2.84
CA LEU A 94 4.77 13.55 4.23
C LEU A 94 5.82 14.56 4.72
N GLN A 95 5.33 15.59 5.37
CA GLN A 95 6.11 16.58 6.11
C GLN A 95 6.05 16.28 7.61
N VAL A 96 7.00 16.84 8.38
CA VAL A 96 7.01 16.69 9.84
C VAL A 96 5.68 17.14 10.49
N PRO A 97 5.05 18.27 10.10
CA PRO A 97 3.78 18.71 10.68
C PRO A 97 2.58 17.80 10.36
N ASP A 98 2.69 16.92 9.37
CA ASP A 98 1.60 16.02 8.98
C ASP A 98 1.38 14.88 10.00
N VAL A 99 2.29 14.70 10.95
CA VAL A 99 2.24 13.62 11.94
C VAL A 99 2.04 14.19 13.34
N ASN A 100 0.89 13.89 13.93
CA ASN A 100 0.61 14.15 15.34
C ASN A 100 0.86 12.88 16.15
N LEU A 101 1.98 12.86 16.88
CA LEU A 101 2.38 11.70 17.70
C LEU A 101 1.57 11.56 18.98
N THR A 102 1.01 12.65 19.51
CA THR A 102 0.20 12.65 20.73
C THR A 102 -1.14 11.96 20.47
N ASP A 103 -1.79 12.33 19.37
CA ASP A 103 -3.11 11.80 19.00
C ASP A 103 -3.01 10.54 18.14
N GLY A 104 -1.80 10.18 17.69
CA GLY A 104 -1.58 9.03 16.82
C GLY A 104 -2.20 9.21 15.44
N LEU A 105 -2.08 10.40 14.83
CA LEU A 105 -2.73 10.74 13.56
C LEU A 105 -1.70 11.15 12.50
N VAL A 106 -1.89 10.67 11.28
CA VAL A 106 -1.19 11.17 10.08
C VAL A 106 -2.18 11.82 9.13
N THR A 107 -1.86 13.02 8.67
CA THR A 107 -2.65 13.79 7.71
C THR A 107 -2.02 13.65 6.33
N ILE A 108 -2.70 12.94 5.42
CA ILE A 108 -2.31 12.88 4.02
C ILE A 108 -2.99 14.03 3.28
N LEU A 109 -2.25 15.09 2.95
CA LEU A 109 -2.81 16.28 2.27
C LEU A 109 -3.13 16.03 0.80
N ARG A 110 -2.26 15.32 0.07
CA ARG A 110 -2.37 15.09 -1.37
C ARG A 110 -2.65 13.62 -1.70
N GLY A 111 -3.91 13.21 -1.57
CA GLY A 111 -4.36 11.90 -2.05
C GLY A 111 -4.61 11.87 -3.56
N LYS A 112 -4.78 10.66 -4.12
CA LYS A 112 -5.19 10.46 -5.52
C LYS A 112 -6.50 11.24 -5.81
N GLY A 113 -6.43 12.21 -6.70
CA GLY A 113 -7.57 13.07 -7.07
C GLY A 113 -7.81 14.26 -6.15
N GLY A 114 -6.77 14.72 -5.43
CA GLY A 114 -6.77 16.01 -4.72
C GLY A 114 -7.52 16.04 -3.38
N LYS A 115 -7.96 14.89 -2.86
CA LYS A 115 -8.65 14.80 -1.58
C LYS A 115 -7.71 14.27 -0.51
N GLY A 116 -7.49 15.04 0.54
CA GLY A 116 -6.74 14.60 1.71
C GLY A 116 -7.54 13.65 2.59
N ARG A 117 -6.86 13.00 3.55
CA ARG A 117 -7.48 12.18 4.60
C ARG A 117 -6.62 12.16 5.85
N VAL A 118 -7.23 11.86 6.99
CA VAL A 118 -6.53 11.56 8.23
C VAL A 118 -6.58 10.06 8.47
N SER A 119 -5.49 9.47 8.94
CA SER A 119 -5.42 8.05 9.27
C SER A 119 -4.81 7.88 10.67
N PRO A 120 -5.47 7.11 11.56
CA PRO A 120 -4.91 6.81 12.87
C PRO A 120 -3.80 5.76 12.76
N PHE A 121 -2.88 5.78 13.72
CA PHE A 121 -1.84 4.78 13.92
C PHE A 121 -1.58 4.55 15.42
N SER A 122 -0.99 3.42 15.76
CA SER A 122 -0.84 2.98 17.15
C SER A 122 0.29 3.69 17.88
N VAL A 123 0.29 3.56 19.21
CA VAL A 123 1.37 4.02 20.09
C VAL A 123 2.72 3.42 19.68
N GLN A 124 2.76 2.18 19.20
CA GLN A 124 4.01 1.55 18.75
C GLN A 124 4.54 2.20 17.46
N THR A 125 3.65 2.59 16.54
CA THR A 125 4.01 3.36 15.35
C THR A 125 4.46 4.77 15.75
N ALA A 126 3.75 5.43 16.66
CA ALA A 126 4.14 6.72 17.22
C ALA A 126 5.54 6.69 17.83
N SER A 127 5.83 5.68 18.65
CA SER A 127 7.14 5.47 19.28
C SER A 127 8.25 5.23 18.26
N ALA A 128 7.98 4.49 17.18
CA ALA A 128 8.96 4.30 16.11
C ALA A 128 9.25 5.60 15.36
N ILE A 129 8.22 6.38 15.06
CA ILE A 129 8.37 7.69 14.42
C ILE A 129 9.12 8.66 15.34
N ASP A 130 8.80 8.72 16.65
CA ASP A 130 9.53 9.55 17.62
C ASP A 130 11.02 9.22 17.67
N ARG A 131 11.36 7.92 17.78
CA ARG A 131 12.77 7.47 17.76
C ARG A 131 13.48 7.87 16.47
N TYR A 132 12.79 7.82 15.34
CA TYR A 132 13.32 8.30 14.07
C TYR A 132 13.50 9.83 14.07
N LEU A 133 12.51 10.60 14.51
CA LEU A 133 12.59 12.07 14.57
C LEU A 133 13.73 12.55 15.47
N ARG A 134 14.01 11.86 16.58
CA ARG A 134 15.18 12.14 17.42
C ARG A 134 16.49 11.94 16.67
N ALA A 135 16.64 10.82 15.95
CA ALA A 135 17.83 10.57 15.12
C ALA A 135 17.93 11.58 13.95
N ARG A 136 16.79 11.98 13.39
CA ARG A 136 16.66 12.95 12.30
C ARG A 136 17.22 14.33 12.66
N ARG A 137 17.11 14.76 13.94
CA ARG A 137 17.60 16.08 14.42
C ARG A 137 19.09 16.30 14.18
N ALA A 138 19.90 15.23 14.20
CA ALA A 138 21.34 15.31 13.98
C ALA A 138 21.74 15.19 12.48
N HIS A 139 20.78 15.02 11.58
CA HIS A 139 21.07 14.84 10.16
C HIS A 139 21.18 16.20 9.45
N ARG A 140 22.11 16.36 8.50
CA ARG A 140 22.33 17.61 7.74
C ARG A 140 21.11 18.16 6.98
N LEU A 141 20.07 17.35 6.82
CA LEU A 141 18.80 17.73 6.16
C LEU A 141 17.65 17.85 7.18
N SER A 142 17.96 17.96 8.47
CA SER A 142 16.97 18.13 9.55
C SER A 142 16.03 19.31 9.30
N ASP A 143 16.54 20.36 8.67
CA ASP A 143 15.81 21.62 8.49
C ASP A 143 14.91 21.57 7.26
N THR A 144 15.01 20.51 6.45
CA THR A 144 14.02 20.26 5.40
C THR A 144 12.68 19.91 6.06
N GLY A 145 11.56 20.40 5.56
CA GLY A 145 10.24 20.06 6.11
C GLY A 145 9.87 18.57 5.97
N ALA A 146 10.57 17.85 5.09
CA ALA A 146 10.28 16.47 4.73
C ALA A 146 10.42 15.53 5.93
N LEU A 147 9.41 14.67 6.14
CA LEU A 147 9.43 13.70 7.24
C LEU A 147 10.56 12.70 7.05
N TRP A 148 10.68 12.10 5.86
CA TRP A 148 11.63 11.02 5.59
C TRP A 148 12.89 11.48 4.88
N LEU A 149 14.05 11.27 5.51
CA LEU A 149 15.35 11.61 4.95
C LEU A 149 16.04 10.38 4.34
N GLY A 150 16.80 10.60 3.27
CA GLY A 150 17.72 9.59 2.75
C GLY A 150 18.85 9.32 3.73
N GLY A 151 19.63 8.25 3.51
CA GLY A 151 20.83 7.98 4.32
C GLY A 151 22.02 8.90 3.97
N GLY A 152 21.91 9.66 2.88
CA GLY A 152 22.93 10.58 2.39
C GLY A 152 22.45 12.03 2.34
N GLY A 153 23.07 12.85 1.49
CA GLY A 153 22.78 14.29 1.37
C GLY A 153 21.57 14.67 0.54
N LYS A 154 20.71 13.70 0.22
CA LYS A 154 19.51 13.90 -0.60
C LYS A 154 18.29 13.37 0.13
N GLY A 155 17.13 13.93 -0.18
CA GLY A 155 15.83 13.44 0.31
C GLY A 155 15.59 11.96 -0.05
N LEU A 156 14.67 11.31 0.66
CA LEU A 156 14.29 9.94 0.35
C LEU A 156 13.42 9.92 -0.92
N GLY A 157 13.91 9.28 -1.99
CA GLY A 157 13.12 9.04 -3.20
C GLY A 157 12.51 7.64 -3.26
N TYR A 158 11.61 7.42 -4.23
CA TYR A 158 10.93 6.14 -4.45
C TYR A 158 11.88 4.94 -4.56
N HIS A 159 12.93 5.05 -5.38
CA HIS A 159 13.91 3.97 -5.56
C HIS A 159 14.69 3.70 -4.28
N GLY A 160 15.03 4.75 -3.52
CA GLY A 160 15.71 4.62 -2.23
C GLY A 160 14.86 3.89 -1.22
N LEU A 161 13.58 4.27 -1.10
CA LEU A 161 12.62 3.59 -0.24
C LEU A 161 12.40 2.13 -0.66
N ARG A 162 12.21 1.88 -1.96
CA ARG A 162 12.06 0.52 -2.50
C ARG A 162 13.26 -0.35 -2.17
N LYS A 163 14.48 0.17 -2.37
CA LYS A 163 15.72 -0.56 -2.07
C LYS A 163 15.82 -0.86 -0.57
N ALA A 164 15.57 0.14 0.28
CA ALA A 164 15.64 -0.01 1.73
C ALA A 164 14.65 -1.07 2.25
N LEU A 165 13.37 -0.96 1.89
CA LEU A 165 12.38 -1.92 2.39
C LEU A 165 12.54 -3.31 1.77
N LYS A 166 13.02 -3.42 0.52
CA LYS A 166 13.35 -4.72 -0.07
C LYS A 166 14.47 -5.42 0.69
N LEU A 167 15.48 -4.68 1.17
CA LEU A 167 16.53 -5.26 2.01
C LEU A 167 15.96 -5.84 3.31
N ARG A 168 15.09 -5.07 4.00
CA ARG A 168 14.43 -5.54 5.24
C ARG A 168 13.50 -6.72 4.98
N ALA A 169 12.79 -6.71 3.86
CA ALA A 169 11.90 -7.78 3.42
C ALA A 169 12.66 -9.08 3.12
N ASN A 170 13.79 -8.99 2.40
CA ASN A 170 14.65 -10.13 2.14
C ASN A 170 15.20 -10.74 3.44
N ALA A 171 15.68 -9.91 4.38
CA ALA A 171 16.13 -10.36 5.70
C ALA A 171 15.03 -11.04 6.53
N ALA A 172 13.75 -10.73 6.24
CA ALA A 172 12.59 -11.31 6.87
C ALA A 172 12.03 -12.56 6.16
N GLY A 173 12.66 -13.00 5.07
CA GLY A 173 12.17 -14.11 4.24
C GLY A 173 10.88 -13.76 3.48
N VAL A 174 10.75 -12.51 3.01
CA VAL A 174 9.65 -12.07 2.14
C VAL A 174 10.12 -12.07 0.69
N GLU A 175 9.65 -13.03 -0.08
CA GLU A 175 9.95 -13.13 -1.50
C GLU A 175 9.15 -12.11 -2.33
N ASN A 176 9.70 -11.71 -3.48
CA ASN A 176 9.04 -10.84 -4.45
C ASN A 176 8.49 -9.51 -3.87
N PHE A 177 9.12 -9.02 -2.80
CA PHE A 177 8.67 -7.82 -2.11
C PHE A 177 8.60 -6.59 -3.02
N HIS A 178 7.47 -5.90 -2.95
CA HIS A 178 7.28 -4.57 -3.50
C HIS A 178 6.45 -3.71 -2.53
N LEU A 179 6.65 -2.39 -2.57
CA LEU A 179 6.11 -1.47 -1.55
C LEU A 179 4.59 -1.54 -1.38
N HIS A 180 3.85 -1.88 -2.45
CA HIS A 180 2.39 -1.99 -2.39
C HIS A 180 1.91 -3.19 -1.56
N MET A 181 2.75 -4.19 -1.32
CA MET A 181 2.41 -5.33 -0.45
C MET A 181 2.09 -4.89 0.97
N LEU A 182 2.75 -3.85 1.51
CA LEU A 182 2.42 -3.34 2.86
C LEU A 182 1.03 -2.73 2.91
N ARG A 183 0.56 -2.12 1.81
CA ARG A 183 -0.82 -1.63 1.71
C ARG A 183 -1.82 -2.78 1.61
N HIS A 184 -1.51 -3.83 0.85
CA HIS A 184 -2.30 -5.05 0.83
C HIS A 184 -2.40 -5.67 2.22
N THR A 185 -1.26 -5.73 2.91
CA THR A 185 -1.13 -6.23 4.28
C THR A 185 -2.03 -5.44 5.23
N ALA A 186 -2.00 -4.11 5.20
CA ALA A 186 -2.87 -3.27 6.03
C ALA A 186 -4.36 -3.58 5.81
N ALA A 187 -4.78 -3.71 4.55
CA ALA A 187 -6.17 -4.03 4.20
C ALA A 187 -6.62 -5.41 4.68
N ILE A 188 -5.81 -6.44 4.42
CA ILE A 188 -6.11 -7.80 4.84
C ILE A 188 -6.13 -7.90 6.37
N ARG A 189 -5.19 -7.26 7.07
CA ARG A 189 -5.16 -7.21 8.54
C ARG A 189 -6.38 -6.51 9.12
N TRP A 190 -6.83 -5.42 8.50
CA TRP A 190 -8.05 -4.72 8.92
C TRP A 190 -9.28 -5.63 8.81
N LEU A 191 -9.48 -6.25 7.65
CA LEU A 191 -10.61 -7.15 7.41
C LEU A 191 -10.55 -8.38 8.33
N SER A 192 -9.37 -8.99 8.48
CA SER A 192 -9.17 -10.18 9.32
C SER A 192 -9.41 -9.90 10.81
N LYS A 193 -9.47 -8.63 11.23
CA LYS A 193 -9.84 -8.22 12.59
C LYS A 193 -11.27 -7.68 12.69
N ASN A 194 -12.14 -8.07 11.76
CA ASN A 194 -13.53 -7.65 11.66
C ASN A 194 -13.70 -6.11 11.55
N GLY A 195 -12.69 -5.40 11.06
CA GLY A 195 -12.80 -3.97 10.81
C GLY A 195 -13.83 -3.68 9.72
N SER A 196 -14.61 -2.62 9.90
CA SER A 196 -15.67 -2.26 8.95
C SER A 196 -15.11 -1.88 7.58
N GLU A 197 -15.83 -2.26 6.51
CA GLU A 197 -15.44 -1.90 5.15
C GLU A 197 -15.41 -0.38 4.92
N SER A 198 -16.39 0.35 5.46
CA SER A 198 -16.46 1.80 5.39
C SER A 198 -15.30 2.49 6.11
N GLY A 199 -14.87 1.93 7.25
CA GLY A 199 -13.68 2.38 7.98
C GLY A 199 -12.42 2.17 7.14
N LEU A 200 -12.25 0.99 6.56
CA LEU A 200 -11.11 0.68 5.69
C LEU A 200 -11.06 1.61 4.48
N MET A 201 -12.19 1.88 3.84
CA MET A 201 -12.25 2.81 2.70
C MET A 201 -11.79 4.21 3.08
N SER A 202 -12.23 4.70 4.25
CA SER A 202 -11.86 6.01 4.78
C SER A 202 -10.36 6.09 5.08
N VAL A 203 -9.82 5.14 5.84
CA VAL A 203 -8.40 5.12 6.24
C VAL A 203 -7.48 4.89 5.03
N ALA A 204 -7.83 3.97 4.13
CA ALA A 204 -7.02 3.70 2.95
C ALA A 204 -7.16 4.79 1.87
N GLY A 205 -8.24 5.58 1.88
CA GLY A 205 -8.57 6.53 0.83
C GLY A 205 -8.99 5.83 -0.47
N TRP A 206 -9.92 4.87 -0.37
CA TRP A 206 -10.54 4.20 -1.50
C TRP A 206 -11.91 4.80 -1.82
N LYS A 207 -12.17 5.01 -3.11
CA LYS A 207 -13.46 5.50 -3.60
C LYS A 207 -14.37 4.38 -4.10
N ASN A 208 -13.79 3.23 -4.46
CA ASN A 208 -14.53 2.13 -5.05
C ASN A 208 -14.33 0.85 -4.21
N ARG A 209 -15.44 0.17 -3.95
CA ARG A 209 -15.52 -1.10 -3.23
C ARG A 209 -14.82 -2.25 -3.94
N THR A 210 -14.56 -2.16 -5.26
CA THR A 210 -13.76 -3.15 -5.99
C THR A 210 -12.40 -3.44 -5.33
N MET A 211 -11.83 -2.46 -4.62
CA MET A 211 -10.60 -2.68 -3.87
C MET A 211 -10.80 -3.58 -2.64
N ILE A 212 -11.94 -3.47 -1.96
CA ILE A 212 -12.30 -4.33 -0.82
C ILE A 212 -12.51 -5.77 -1.31
N ASP A 213 -13.30 -5.95 -2.37
CA ASP A 213 -13.61 -7.27 -2.93
C ASP A 213 -12.33 -8.06 -3.25
N ARG A 214 -11.30 -7.34 -3.72
CA ARG A 214 -9.97 -7.90 -4.01
C ARG A 214 -9.27 -8.50 -2.78
N TYR A 215 -9.51 -7.96 -1.58
CA TYR A 215 -8.89 -8.44 -0.34
C TYR A 215 -9.79 -9.35 0.48
N ILE A 216 -11.12 -9.27 0.32
CA ILE A 216 -12.04 -10.20 0.97
C ILE A 216 -11.64 -11.64 0.66
N GLY A 217 -11.37 -11.98 -0.60
CA GLY A 217 -10.93 -13.33 -0.96
C GLY A 217 -9.65 -13.79 -0.24
N ALA A 218 -8.71 -12.87 0.00
CA ALA A 218 -7.46 -13.17 0.72
C ALA A 218 -7.67 -13.27 2.25
N ALA A 219 -8.65 -12.56 2.80
CA ALA A 219 -9.00 -12.60 4.22
C ALA A 219 -10.06 -13.66 4.56
N ALA A 220 -10.74 -14.23 3.56
CA ALA A 220 -11.93 -15.07 3.70
C ALA A 220 -11.70 -16.27 4.62
N ALA A 221 -10.54 -16.94 4.51
CA ALA A 221 -10.22 -18.08 5.36
C ALA A 221 -10.12 -17.69 6.85
N SER A 222 -9.50 -16.54 7.17
CA SER A 222 -9.41 -16.04 8.55
C SER A 222 -10.78 -15.59 9.06
N LEU A 223 -11.52 -14.83 8.24
CA LEU A 223 -12.87 -14.37 8.54
C LEU A 223 -13.81 -15.53 8.85
N ALA A 224 -13.82 -16.55 7.99
CA ALA A 224 -14.67 -17.74 8.16
C ALA A 224 -14.28 -18.52 9.43
N ALA A 225 -12.98 -18.64 9.73
CA ALA A 225 -12.52 -19.34 10.93
C ALA A 225 -12.89 -18.60 12.22
N ASP A 226 -12.76 -17.28 12.25
CA ASP A 226 -13.13 -16.46 13.41
C ASP A 226 -14.66 -16.40 13.57
N GLU A 227 -15.40 -16.31 12.47
CA GLU A 227 -16.87 -16.36 12.48
C GLU A 227 -17.40 -17.71 12.95
N ALA A 228 -16.85 -18.82 12.44
CA ALA A 228 -17.23 -20.17 12.89
C ALA A 228 -16.96 -20.38 14.39
N ARG A 229 -15.80 -19.93 14.89
CA ARG A 229 -15.48 -19.98 16.33
C ARG A 229 -16.46 -19.14 17.16
N ARG A 230 -16.83 -17.95 16.69
CA ARG A 230 -17.79 -17.07 17.37
C ARG A 230 -19.20 -17.65 17.40
N LEU A 231 -19.65 -18.25 16.31
CA LEU A 231 -20.99 -18.84 16.20
C LEU A 231 -21.14 -20.10 17.05
N ASN A 232 -20.03 -20.77 17.39
CA ASN A 232 -19.96 -21.94 18.26
C ASN A 232 -21.09 -22.97 18.01
N LEU A 233 -21.37 -23.26 16.73
CA LEU A 233 -22.52 -24.08 16.33
C LEU A 233 -22.49 -25.54 16.84
N GLY A 234 -21.38 -25.95 17.48
CA GLY A 234 -21.26 -27.24 18.14
C GLY A 234 -21.72 -27.25 19.61
N ASP A 235 -22.15 -26.11 20.16
CA ASP A 235 -22.77 -26.01 21.48
C ASP A 235 -24.25 -26.37 21.38
N ILE A 236 -24.52 -27.67 21.52
CA ILE A 236 -25.86 -28.29 21.48
C ILE A 236 -26.10 -29.01 22.80
#